data_AF-A0A957DU16-F1
#
_entry.id   AF-A0A957DU16-F1
#
_cell.length_a   1.000
_cell.length_b   1.000
_cell.length_c   1.000
_cell.angle_alpha   90.00
_cell.angle_beta   90.00
_cell.angle_gamma   90.00
#
_symmetry.space_group_name_H-M   'P 1'
#
loop_
_entity.id
_entity.type
_entity.pdbx_description
1 polymer ?
#
loop_
_entity_poly.entity_id
_entity_poly.type
_entity_poly.pdbx_seq_one_letter_code
_entity_poly.pdbx_strand_id
1 'polypeptide(L)'
;MSGNKARLDAISAVINYKPLAAPLNFAETPTKELFASNVFSTAVMKQRLPKPVYKSIMATIQAGAPLDTSTADVVAAAMKDWAIEKGATHYAHVFYPLTGLTAEKHDSFLSPNGDGSAIAEFSGEQLIQGEPDGSSFPTGGIRPTFEARGYTAWDVTSPAYILENPNGTTLCIPTAFVSWTGEALDKKTPLLRAMKVLNTQAQRILKLFSDDDGSLVSSTAGPEQEYFLIDRNFYLARPDLMTAGRTLFGAAPAKGQEFDDHYFGAIPERVLACMMETERELYKLGVPVKTRHNEVAPGQYEVAPVYENANVATDHQQLIMIMLRRVAEKYGMVCITHEKPFAGVNGSGKHVNFSFGSPSLGNLLEPGDTPHENARFLVYCAAVIRAVDKYAPLLRSVIAHAGNDHRL
;
A
#
# COMPACT_ATOMS: atom_id res chain seq x y z
N MET A 1 20.32 -12.86 39.19
CA MET A 1 19.36 -12.87 38.06
C MET A 1 18.29 -13.91 38.34
N SER A 2 17.25 -13.60 39.11
CA SER A 2 16.08 -14.47 39.21
C SER A 2 15.29 -14.31 37.90
N GLY A 3 15.64 -15.13 36.90
CA GLY A 3 15.11 -15.02 35.54
C GLY A 3 13.59 -15.16 35.57
N ASN A 4 12.89 -14.13 35.10
CA ASN A 4 11.46 -14.20 34.85
C ASN A 4 11.18 -15.46 34.00
N LYS A 5 10.36 -16.38 34.52
CA LYS A 5 10.06 -17.67 33.89
C LYS A 5 9.57 -17.48 32.45
N ALA A 6 8.68 -16.52 32.19
CA ALA A 6 8.17 -16.23 30.86
C ALA A 6 9.29 -15.81 29.88
N ARG A 7 10.31 -15.09 30.36
CA ARG A 7 11.48 -14.72 29.54
C ARG A 7 12.34 -15.94 29.22
N LEU A 8 12.57 -16.82 30.19
CA LEU A 8 13.35 -18.04 29.98
C LEU A 8 12.63 -19.00 29.01
N ASP A 9 11.31 -19.14 29.16
CA ASP A 9 10.47 -19.94 28.27
C ASP A 9 10.52 -19.38 26.83
N ALA A 10 10.43 -18.06 26.67
CA ALA A 10 10.58 -17.41 25.36
C ALA A 10 11.96 -17.65 24.73
N ILE A 11 13.05 -17.54 25.51
CA ILE A 11 14.41 -17.85 25.04
C ILE A 11 14.49 -19.31 24.57
N SER A 12 13.95 -20.24 25.37
CA SER A 12 13.93 -21.66 25.01
C SER A 12 13.15 -21.92 23.72
N ALA A 13 12.00 -21.27 23.54
CA ALA A 13 11.21 -21.37 22.32
C ALA A 13 11.96 -20.83 21.09
N VAL A 14 12.70 -19.73 21.23
CA VAL A 14 13.54 -19.16 20.16
C VAL A 14 14.67 -20.11 19.76
N ILE A 15 15.39 -20.67 20.73
CA ILE A 15 16.51 -21.60 20.48
C ILE A 15 16.02 -22.86 19.76
N ASN A 16 14.83 -23.33 20.11
CA ASN A 16 14.23 -24.54 19.54
C ASN A 16 13.32 -24.26 18.33
N TYR A 17 13.35 -23.04 17.77
CA TYR A 17 12.53 -22.68 16.61
C TYR A 17 12.81 -23.61 15.42
N LYS A 18 11.73 -24.06 14.78
CA LYS A 18 11.78 -24.82 13.52
C LYS A 18 10.86 -24.15 12.50
N PRO A 19 11.31 -23.94 11.25
CA PRO A 19 10.44 -23.43 10.19
C PRO A 19 9.19 -24.30 10.03
N LEU A 20 8.04 -23.66 9.87
CA LEU A 20 6.75 -24.35 9.66
C LEU A 20 6.59 -24.90 8.24
N ALA A 21 7.22 -24.26 7.26
CA ALA A 21 7.16 -24.62 5.85
C ALA A 21 8.55 -24.94 5.30
N ALA A 22 8.58 -25.69 4.21
CA ALA A 22 9.81 -25.93 3.46
C ALA A 22 10.37 -24.60 2.90
N PRO A 23 11.70 -24.48 2.74
CA PRO A 23 12.31 -23.32 2.11
C PRO A 23 11.74 -23.09 0.70
N LEU A 24 11.58 -21.81 0.33
CA LEU A 24 11.17 -21.43 -1.01
C LEU A 24 12.27 -21.79 -2.03
N ASN A 25 11.89 -22.44 -3.13
CA ASN A 25 12.80 -22.70 -4.24
C ASN A 25 12.67 -21.62 -5.33
N PHE A 26 13.56 -20.63 -5.28
CA PHE A 26 13.59 -19.52 -6.25
C PHE A 26 14.08 -19.94 -7.64
N ALA A 27 14.69 -21.12 -7.79
CA ALA A 27 15.08 -21.66 -9.08
C ALA A 27 13.91 -22.32 -9.83
N GLU A 28 12.99 -22.96 -9.09
CA GLU A 28 11.79 -23.58 -9.67
C GLU A 28 10.71 -22.56 -10.03
N THR A 29 10.60 -21.46 -9.27
CA THR A 29 9.65 -20.39 -9.57
C THR A 29 10.38 -19.05 -9.67
N PRO A 30 10.90 -18.70 -10.85
CA PRO A 30 11.65 -17.47 -11.04
C PRO A 30 10.80 -16.22 -10.75
N THR A 31 11.39 -15.25 -10.05
CA THR A 31 10.71 -13.99 -9.69
C THR A 31 10.13 -13.25 -10.91
N LYS A 32 10.79 -13.36 -12.06
CA LYS A 32 10.34 -12.75 -13.32
C LYS A 32 8.95 -13.25 -13.74
N GLU A 33 8.66 -14.52 -13.54
CA GLU A 33 7.38 -15.15 -13.92
C GLU A 33 6.29 -14.84 -12.89
N LEU A 34 6.69 -14.59 -11.64
CA LEU A 34 5.79 -14.20 -10.56
C LEU A 34 5.35 -12.74 -10.65
N PHE A 35 6.17 -11.87 -11.22
CA PHE A 35 5.91 -10.44 -11.19
C PHE A 35 4.55 -10.08 -11.82
N ALA A 36 3.71 -9.40 -11.04
CA ALA A 36 2.33 -9.01 -11.37
C ALA A 36 1.41 -10.18 -11.78
N SER A 37 1.77 -11.42 -11.45
CA SER A 37 0.99 -12.61 -11.81
C SER A 37 -0.41 -12.62 -11.18
N ASN A 38 -0.62 -11.92 -10.06
CA ASN A 38 -1.90 -11.76 -9.39
C ASN A 38 -2.51 -10.36 -9.60
N VAL A 39 -2.15 -9.66 -10.67
CA VAL A 39 -2.70 -8.35 -10.99
C VAL A 39 -3.49 -8.44 -12.29
N PHE A 40 -4.70 -7.87 -12.30
CA PHE A 40 -5.50 -7.69 -13.51
C PHE A 40 -4.92 -6.54 -14.34
N SER A 41 -3.71 -6.75 -14.83
CA SER A 41 -2.89 -5.73 -15.49
C SER A 41 -3.42 -5.35 -16.87
N THR A 42 -2.89 -4.28 -17.45
CA THR A 42 -3.20 -3.88 -18.83
C THR A 42 -2.92 -4.99 -19.84
N ALA A 43 -1.91 -5.84 -19.59
CA ALA A 43 -1.61 -7.01 -20.43
C ALA A 43 -2.73 -8.06 -20.34
N VAL A 44 -3.24 -8.35 -19.13
CA VAL A 44 -4.37 -9.27 -18.92
C VAL A 44 -5.65 -8.69 -19.54
N MET A 45 -5.92 -7.40 -19.31
CA MET A 45 -7.04 -6.69 -19.92
C MET A 45 -6.99 -6.78 -21.45
N LYS A 46 -5.81 -6.59 -22.06
CA LYS A 46 -5.65 -6.67 -23.53
C LYS A 46 -5.94 -8.07 -24.09
N GLN A 47 -5.64 -9.11 -23.32
CA GLN A 47 -5.89 -10.49 -23.72
C GLN A 47 -7.37 -10.89 -23.57
N ARG A 48 -8.06 -10.35 -22.56
CA ARG A 48 -9.41 -10.77 -22.19
C ARG A 48 -10.53 -9.86 -22.69
N LEU A 49 -10.26 -8.57 -22.89
CA LEU A 49 -11.28 -7.60 -23.27
C LEU A 49 -11.37 -7.46 -24.79
N PRO A 50 -12.58 -7.28 -25.35
CA PRO A 50 -12.75 -6.85 -26.74
C PRO A 50 -11.99 -5.56 -27.04
N LYS A 51 -11.45 -5.44 -28.25
CA LYS A 51 -10.62 -4.29 -28.67
C LYS A 51 -11.27 -2.91 -28.40
N PRO A 52 -12.58 -2.69 -28.61
CA PRO A 52 -13.23 -1.42 -28.29
C PRO A 52 -13.25 -1.13 -26.77
N VAL A 53 -13.58 -2.14 -25.96
CA VAL A 53 -13.63 -2.06 -24.49
C VAL A 53 -12.24 -1.79 -23.92
N TYR A 54 -11.22 -2.49 -24.41
CA TYR A 54 -9.83 -2.24 -24.04
C TYR A 54 -9.40 -0.80 -24.36
N LYS A 55 -9.78 -0.27 -25.53
CA LYS A 55 -9.48 1.14 -25.86
C LYS A 55 -10.21 2.11 -24.93
N SER A 56 -11.46 1.84 -24.59
CA SER A 56 -12.26 2.68 -23.67
C SER A 56 -11.61 2.73 -22.29
N ILE A 57 -11.33 1.57 -21.67
CA ILE A 57 -10.72 1.52 -20.34
C ILE A 57 -9.32 2.15 -20.31
N MET A 58 -8.52 1.99 -21.37
CA MET A 58 -7.21 2.65 -21.46
C MET A 58 -7.34 4.17 -21.55
N ALA A 59 -8.37 4.70 -22.23
CA ALA A 59 -8.66 6.13 -22.24
C ALA A 59 -9.08 6.64 -20.85
N THR A 60 -9.86 5.85 -20.10
CA THR A 60 -10.20 6.15 -18.69
C THR A 60 -8.94 6.20 -17.82
N ILE A 61 -8.05 5.21 -17.93
CA ILE A 61 -6.80 5.12 -17.14
C ILE A 61 -5.81 6.24 -17.49
N GLN A 62 -5.59 6.50 -18.79
CA GLN A 62 -4.52 7.39 -19.25
C GLN A 62 -4.95 8.86 -19.37
N ALA A 63 -6.21 9.11 -19.73
CA ALA A 63 -6.72 10.46 -20.00
C ALA A 63 -7.82 10.91 -19.04
N GLY A 64 -8.24 10.04 -18.09
CA GLY A 64 -9.31 10.37 -17.14
C GLY A 64 -10.68 10.50 -17.78
N ALA A 65 -10.92 9.84 -18.93
CA ALA A 65 -12.24 9.77 -19.54
C ALA A 65 -13.23 9.03 -18.61
N PRO A 66 -14.54 9.39 -18.58
CA PRO A 66 -15.52 8.65 -17.79
C PRO A 66 -15.61 7.17 -18.18
N LEU A 67 -15.79 6.28 -17.19
CA LEU A 67 -16.05 4.87 -17.44
C LEU A 67 -17.54 4.67 -17.75
N ASP A 68 -17.85 4.20 -18.95
CA ASP A 68 -19.23 3.91 -19.35
C ASP A 68 -19.72 2.56 -18.78
N THR A 69 -21.02 2.47 -18.48
CA THR A 69 -21.64 1.29 -17.87
C THR A 69 -21.46 0.03 -18.72
N SER A 70 -21.56 0.14 -20.04
CA SER A 70 -21.36 -1.01 -20.93
C SER A 70 -19.93 -1.55 -20.89
N THR A 71 -18.92 -0.67 -20.84
CA THR A 71 -17.52 -1.06 -20.66
C THR A 71 -17.33 -1.67 -19.28
N ALA A 72 -17.93 -1.09 -18.23
CA ALA A 72 -17.83 -1.62 -16.88
C ALA A 72 -18.40 -3.04 -16.75
N ASP A 73 -19.56 -3.33 -17.36
CA ASP A 73 -20.14 -4.68 -17.33
C ASP A 73 -19.26 -5.72 -18.00
N VAL A 74 -18.68 -5.39 -19.17
CA VAL A 74 -17.75 -6.30 -19.87
C VAL A 74 -16.46 -6.49 -19.07
N VAL A 75 -15.95 -5.43 -18.44
CA VAL A 75 -14.77 -5.50 -17.59
C VAL A 75 -15.04 -6.33 -16.34
N ALA A 76 -16.19 -6.16 -15.69
CA ALA A 76 -16.59 -6.93 -14.51
C ALA A 76 -16.66 -8.43 -14.85
N ALA A 77 -17.32 -8.80 -15.95
CA ALA A 77 -17.39 -10.19 -16.39
C ALA A 77 -16.00 -10.79 -16.62
N ALA A 78 -15.12 -10.10 -17.36
CA ALA A 78 -13.77 -10.57 -17.63
C ALA A 78 -12.88 -10.64 -16.37
N MET A 79 -13.05 -9.70 -15.43
CA MET A 79 -12.32 -9.66 -14.16
C MET A 79 -12.77 -10.80 -13.24
N LYS A 80 -14.07 -11.07 -13.17
CA LYS A 80 -14.65 -12.21 -12.43
C LYS A 80 -14.12 -13.53 -12.96
N ASP A 81 -14.20 -13.76 -14.27
CA ASP A 81 -13.76 -15.02 -14.88
C ASP A 81 -12.26 -15.24 -14.64
N TRP A 82 -11.45 -14.19 -14.82
CA TRP A 82 -10.01 -14.22 -14.47
C TRP A 82 -9.76 -14.55 -12.99
N ALA A 83 -10.56 -14.00 -12.09
CA ALA A 83 -10.41 -14.24 -10.66
C ALA A 83 -10.80 -15.68 -10.27
N ILE A 84 -11.91 -16.18 -10.81
CA ILE A 84 -12.38 -17.55 -10.58
C ILE A 84 -11.38 -18.58 -11.14
N GLU A 85 -10.78 -18.33 -12.31
CA GLU A 85 -9.71 -19.18 -12.86
C GLU A 85 -8.49 -19.28 -11.92
N LYS A 86 -8.26 -18.25 -11.11
CA LYS A 86 -7.23 -18.21 -10.06
C LYS A 86 -7.72 -18.70 -8.70
N GLY A 87 -8.91 -19.29 -8.64
CA GLY A 87 -9.51 -19.87 -7.43
C GLY A 87 -10.17 -18.85 -6.51
N ALA A 88 -10.44 -17.62 -6.97
CA ALA A 88 -11.16 -16.65 -6.16
C ALA A 88 -12.62 -17.05 -5.98
N THR A 89 -13.09 -17.00 -4.74
CA THR A 89 -14.49 -17.30 -4.37
C THR A 89 -15.25 -16.05 -3.92
N HIS A 90 -14.50 -15.01 -3.56
CA HIS A 90 -15.02 -13.74 -3.07
C HIS A 90 -14.32 -12.58 -3.80
N TYR A 91 -14.98 -11.42 -3.77
CA TYR A 91 -14.37 -10.14 -4.09
C TYR A 91 -14.52 -9.18 -2.91
N ALA A 92 -13.67 -8.16 -2.88
CA ALA A 92 -13.69 -7.13 -1.87
C ALA A 92 -13.31 -5.77 -2.45
N HIS A 93 -14.11 -4.75 -2.13
CA HIS A 93 -13.72 -3.37 -2.34
C HIS A 93 -12.76 -2.94 -1.23
N VAL A 94 -11.52 -2.63 -1.62
CA VAL A 94 -10.45 -2.26 -0.71
C VAL A 94 -10.35 -0.74 -0.68
N PHE A 95 -10.47 -0.13 0.49
CA PHE A 95 -10.35 1.31 0.68
C PHE A 95 -9.68 1.64 2.01
N TYR A 96 -9.22 2.89 2.13
CA TYR A 96 -8.46 3.36 3.29
C TYR A 96 -9.25 4.44 4.03
N PRO A 97 -10.18 4.05 4.92
CA PRO A 97 -10.99 4.99 5.68
C PRO A 97 -10.14 5.89 6.60
N LEU A 98 -10.74 6.97 7.09
CA LEU A 98 -10.08 7.93 7.98
C LEU A 98 -9.66 7.36 9.35
N THR A 99 -9.97 6.09 9.63
CA THR A 99 -9.54 5.36 10.84
C THR A 99 -8.08 4.89 10.78
N GLY A 100 -7.42 4.99 9.62
CA GLY A 100 -5.98 4.71 9.47
C GLY A 100 -5.62 3.23 9.22
N LEU A 101 -6.62 2.37 9.05
CA LEU A 101 -6.45 0.96 8.70
C LEU A 101 -7.17 0.66 7.37
N THR A 102 -6.67 -0.32 6.61
CA THR A 102 -7.37 -0.84 5.43
C THR A 102 -8.71 -1.45 5.83
N ALA A 103 -9.75 -1.14 5.07
CA ALA A 103 -11.07 -1.76 5.20
C ALA A 103 -11.41 -2.55 3.94
N GLU A 104 -12.03 -3.70 4.14
CA GLU A 104 -12.53 -4.58 3.10
C GLU A 104 -13.75 -5.33 3.61
N LYS A 105 -14.75 -5.48 2.74
CA LYS A 105 -15.89 -6.38 2.92
C LYS A 105 -15.80 -7.46 1.86
N HIS A 106 -15.92 -8.72 2.26
CA HIS A 106 -15.79 -9.86 1.34
C HIS A 106 -17.19 -10.31 0.93
N ASP A 107 -17.52 -10.11 -0.33
CA ASP A 107 -18.78 -10.53 -0.94
C ASP A 107 -18.53 -11.76 -1.83
N SER A 108 -19.44 -12.73 -1.79
CA SER A 108 -19.31 -13.93 -2.61
C SER A 108 -19.63 -13.63 -4.07
N PHE A 109 -18.95 -14.28 -5.01
CA PHE A 109 -19.40 -14.31 -6.39
C PHE A 109 -20.69 -15.10 -6.57
N LEU A 110 -21.04 -16.02 -5.66
CA LEU A 110 -22.19 -16.90 -5.82
C LEU A 110 -23.49 -16.21 -5.41
N SER A 111 -24.44 -16.18 -6.35
CA SER A 111 -25.80 -15.69 -6.17
C SER A 111 -26.79 -16.86 -6.39
N PRO A 112 -27.72 -17.12 -5.46
CA PRO A 112 -28.69 -18.20 -5.60
C PRO A 112 -29.78 -17.87 -6.63
N ASN A 113 -30.04 -18.80 -7.56
CA ASN A 113 -31.01 -18.62 -8.65
C ASN A 113 -32.47 -18.94 -8.28
N GLY A 114 -32.74 -19.23 -7.00
CA GLY A 114 -34.08 -19.59 -6.52
C GLY A 114 -34.58 -21.00 -6.93
N ASP A 115 -33.94 -21.64 -7.91
CA ASP A 115 -34.19 -23.01 -8.37
C ASP A 115 -33.34 -24.08 -7.64
N GLY A 116 -32.58 -23.65 -6.62
CA GLY A 116 -31.63 -24.50 -5.90
C GLY A 116 -30.23 -24.55 -6.52
N SER A 117 -30.01 -23.88 -7.66
CA SER A 117 -28.68 -23.64 -8.24
C SER A 117 -28.11 -22.28 -7.82
N ALA A 118 -26.81 -22.10 -8.04
CA ALA A 118 -26.12 -20.82 -7.84
C ALA A 118 -25.32 -20.46 -9.08
N ILE A 119 -25.24 -19.17 -9.39
CA ILE A 119 -24.44 -18.62 -10.49
C ILE A 119 -23.42 -17.64 -9.96
N ALA A 120 -22.28 -17.58 -10.64
CA ALA A 120 -21.26 -16.59 -10.34
C ALA A 120 -21.61 -15.25 -11.00
N GLU A 121 -21.97 -14.26 -10.19
CA GLU A 121 -22.35 -12.91 -10.61
C GLU A 121 -21.33 -11.87 -10.13
N PHE A 122 -21.00 -10.95 -11.03
CA PHE A 122 -20.23 -9.74 -10.74
C PHE A 122 -20.52 -8.73 -11.84
N SER A 123 -21.19 -7.63 -11.51
CA SER A 123 -21.71 -6.65 -12.48
C SER A 123 -20.85 -5.38 -12.52
N GLY A 124 -20.99 -4.61 -13.60
CA GLY A 124 -20.33 -3.31 -13.73
C GLY A 124 -20.81 -2.28 -12.72
N GLU A 125 -22.02 -2.46 -12.16
CA GLU A 125 -22.54 -1.65 -11.07
C GLU A 125 -21.63 -1.71 -9.84
N GLN A 126 -21.12 -2.88 -9.48
CA GLN A 126 -20.16 -3.04 -8.37
C GLN A 126 -18.85 -2.31 -8.64
N LEU A 127 -18.45 -2.12 -9.91
CA LEU A 127 -17.25 -1.36 -10.26
C LEU A 127 -17.49 0.16 -10.23
N ILE A 128 -18.65 0.64 -10.66
CA ILE A 128 -18.95 2.07 -10.76
C ILE A 128 -19.40 2.63 -9.41
N GLN A 129 -20.32 1.94 -8.73
CA GLN A 129 -20.92 2.37 -7.47
C GLN A 129 -21.35 1.14 -6.65
N GLY A 130 -20.40 0.60 -5.89
CA GLY A 130 -20.69 -0.40 -4.86
C GLY A 130 -21.19 0.24 -3.56
N GLU A 131 -21.85 -0.56 -2.71
CA GLU A 131 -22.28 -0.16 -1.38
C GLU A 131 -21.72 -1.13 -0.32
N PRO A 132 -20.64 -0.76 0.40
CA PRO A 132 -20.01 -1.64 1.38
C PRO A 132 -20.75 -1.75 2.73
N ASP A 133 -21.99 -1.24 2.84
CA ASP A 133 -22.70 -1.01 4.12
C ASP A 133 -21.86 -0.18 5.11
N GLY A 134 -21.82 1.13 4.85
CA GLY A 134 -20.98 2.08 5.59
C GLY A 134 -21.45 2.44 7.01
N SER A 135 -22.52 1.81 7.51
CA SER A 135 -23.24 2.23 8.73
C SER A 135 -22.39 2.20 10.02
N SER A 136 -21.31 1.42 10.03
CA SER A 136 -20.42 1.25 11.20
C SER A 136 -19.17 2.15 11.19
N PHE A 137 -18.91 2.92 10.12
CA PHE A 137 -17.79 3.87 10.08
C PHE A 137 -18.08 5.12 10.93
N PRO A 138 -17.06 5.91 11.34
CA PRO A 138 -17.24 7.03 12.26
C PRO A 138 -18.41 7.93 11.87
N THR A 139 -19.28 8.28 12.84
CA THR A 139 -20.56 9.01 12.68
C THR A 139 -21.72 8.26 12.00
N GLY A 140 -21.56 6.99 11.60
CA GLY A 140 -22.61 6.18 10.98
C GLY A 140 -23.75 5.81 11.94
N GLY A 141 -23.44 5.44 13.19
CA GLY A 141 -24.45 5.05 14.20
C GLY A 141 -25.29 6.18 14.79
N ILE A 142 -25.02 7.45 14.43
CA ILE A 142 -25.75 8.64 14.94
C ILE A 142 -26.77 9.13 13.89
N ARG A 143 -26.72 8.61 12.66
CA ARG A 143 -27.54 9.04 11.52
C ARG A 143 -28.62 8.01 11.18
N PRO A 144 -29.74 8.41 10.55
CA PRO A 144 -30.66 7.48 9.91
C PRO A 144 -29.90 6.54 8.97
N THR A 145 -30.31 5.27 8.89
CA THR A 145 -29.60 4.22 8.14
C THR A 145 -29.33 4.58 6.68
N PHE A 146 -30.21 5.33 6.02
CA PHE A 146 -29.98 5.76 4.63
C PHE A 146 -28.91 6.86 4.49
N GLU A 147 -28.69 7.69 5.51
CA GLU A 147 -27.66 8.75 5.55
C GLU A 147 -26.31 8.24 6.07
N ALA A 148 -26.29 7.03 6.62
CA ALA A 148 -25.09 6.32 7.04
C ALA A 148 -24.47 5.50 5.88
N ARG A 149 -25.10 5.50 4.69
CA ARG A 149 -24.58 4.84 3.49
C ARG A 149 -23.30 5.53 3.02
N GLY A 150 -22.31 4.70 2.69
CA GLY A 150 -21.14 5.11 1.93
C GLY A 150 -21.13 4.35 0.61
N TYR A 151 -20.51 4.93 -0.40
CA TYR A 151 -20.40 4.39 -1.75
C TYR A 151 -18.95 4.17 -2.11
N THR A 152 -18.67 3.03 -2.74
CA THR A 152 -17.35 2.70 -3.27
C THR A 152 -17.35 2.82 -4.79
N ALA A 153 -16.31 3.43 -5.35
CA ALA A 153 -16.09 3.47 -6.79
C ALA A 153 -14.71 2.90 -7.09
N TRP A 154 -14.60 1.99 -8.05
CA TRP A 154 -13.31 1.45 -8.47
C TRP A 154 -12.40 2.56 -9.00
N ASP A 155 -11.22 2.68 -8.40
CA ASP A 155 -10.15 3.50 -8.93
C ASP A 155 -9.42 2.72 -10.02
N VAL A 156 -9.87 2.90 -11.27
CA VAL A 156 -9.29 2.23 -12.45
C VAL A 156 -7.80 2.47 -12.64
N THR A 157 -7.25 3.54 -12.06
CA THR A 157 -5.82 3.86 -12.17
C THR A 157 -4.95 2.97 -11.27
N SER A 158 -5.58 2.25 -10.35
CA SER A 158 -4.99 1.20 -9.54
C SER A 158 -5.61 -0.16 -9.92
N PRO A 159 -4.82 -1.10 -10.45
CA PRO A 159 -5.36 -2.34 -10.99
C PRO A 159 -5.94 -3.23 -9.87
N ALA A 160 -7.06 -3.91 -10.17
CA ALA A 160 -7.55 -4.97 -9.31
C ALA A 160 -6.52 -6.10 -9.21
N TYR A 161 -6.45 -6.74 -8.06
CA TYR A 161 -5.47 -7.79 -7.78
C TYR A 161 -6.09 -8.94 -7.01
N ILE A 162 -5.38 -10.04 -6.95
CA ILE A 162 -5.79 -11.24 -6.23
C ILE A 162 -4.92 -11.39 -4.99
N LEU A 163 -5.59 -11.49 -3.86
CA LEU A 163 -4.95 -11.79 -2.59
C LEU A 163 -5.18 -13.27 -2.24
N GLU A 164 -4.11 -14.04 -2.34
CA GLU A 164 -4.10 -15.46 -1.95
C GLU A 164 -4.07 -15.56 -0.42
N ASN A 165 -4.93 -16.39 0.16
CA ASN A 165 -4.88 -16.82 1.55
C ASN A 165 -4.72 -18.35 1.63
N PRO A 166 -4.19 -18.90 2.74
CA PRO A 166 -4.02 -20.36 2.87
C PRO A 166 -5.32 -21.15 2.65
N ASN A 167 -6.47 -20.53 2.90
CA ASN A 167 -7.78 -21.16 2.86
C ASN A 167 -8.69 -20.65 1.72
N GLY A 168 -8.18 -19.77 0.85
CA GLY A 168 -9.00 -19.20 -0.22
C GLY A 168 -8.40 -17.95 -0.83
N THR A 169 -8.96 -17.54 -1.96
CA THR A 169 -8.45 -16.42 -2.76
C THR A 169 -9.54 -15.36 -2.90
N THR A 170 -9.17 -14.09 -2.81
CA THR A 170 -10.10 -12.96 -2.90
C THR A 170 -9.66 -12.01 -4.02
N LEU A 171 -10.61 -11.59 -4.86
CA LEU A 171 -10.42 -10.48 -5.79
C LEU A 171 -10.52 -9.16 -5.04
N CYS A 172 -9.43 -8.41 -4.96
CA CYS A 172 -9.38 -7.11 -4.32
C CYS A 172 -9.47 -5.98 -5.35
N ILE A 173 -10.40 -5.05 -5.14
CA ILE A 173 -10.71 -3.95 -6.06
C ILE A 173 -10.38 -2.64 -5.33
N PRO A 174 -9.30 -1.94 -5.69
CA PRO A 174 -8.95 -0.65 -5.06
C PRO A 174 -10.05 0.40 -5.30
N THR A 175 -10.62 0.97 -4.25
CA THR A 175 -11.77 1.87 -4.38
C THR A 175 -11.60 3.18 -3.65
N ALA A 176 -12.22 4.22 -4.21
CA ALA A 176 -12.53 5.45 -3.50
C ALA A 176 -13.80 5.26 -2.68
N PHE A 177 -13.82 5.76 -1.44
CA PHE A 177 -14.97 5.66 -0.53
C PHE A 177 -15.50 7.04 -0.15
N VAL A 178 -16.77 7.29 -0.47
CA VAL A 178 -17.44 8.57 -0.29
C VAL A 178 -18.76 8.41 0.46
N SER A 179 -19.20 9.47 1.14
CA SER A 179 -20.53 9.53 1.75
C SER A 179 -21.62 9.64 0.68
N TRP A 180 -22.88 9.46 1.09
CA TRP A 180 -24.03 9.76 0.22
C TRP A 180 -24.10 11.23 -0.23
N THR A 181 -23.50 12.16 0.54
CA THR A 181 -23.37 13.58 0.17
C THR A 181 -22.17 13.88 -0.73
N GLY A 182 -21.33 12.88 -1.04
CA GLY A 182 -20.12 13.03 -1.86
C GLY A 182 -18.88 13.53 -1.09
N GLU A 183 -18.93 13.56 0.24
CA GLU A 183 -17.79 13.84 1.10
C GLU A 183 -16.81 12.65 1.09
N ALA A 184 -15.51 12.94 1.09
CA ALA A 184 -14.50 11.88 1.13
C ALA A 184 -14.46 11.24 2.52
N LEU A 185 -14.66 9.93 2.58
CA LEU A 185 -14.56 9.14 3.82
C LEU A 185 -13.26 8.31 3.86
N ASP A 186 -12.36 8.55 2.92
CA ASP A 186 -11.10 7.85 2.75
C ASP A 186 -9.89 8.78 2.55
N LYS A 187 -8.72 8.18 2.41
CA LYS A 187 -7.47 8.86 2.06
C LYS A 187 -7.20 8.90 0.55
N LYS A 188 -7.81 8.01 -0.23
CA LYS A 188 -7.59 7.94 -1.69
C LYS A 188 -8.26 9.09 -2.42
N THR A 189 -9.52 9.42 -2.10
CA THR A 189 -10.23 10.53 -2.76
C THR A 189 -9.49 11.88 -2.62
N PRO A 190 -9.02 12.28 -1.42
CA PRO A 190 -8.21 13.49 -1.28
C PRO A 190 -6.90 13.46 -2.09
N LEU A 191 -6.22 12.30 -2.16
CA LEU A 191 -4.99 12.13 -2.94
C LEU A 191 -5.25 12.35 -4.44
N LEU A 192 -6.26 11.67 -5.00
CA LEU A 192 -6.63 11.81 -6.41
C LEU A 192 -7.02 13.26 -6.76
N ARG A 193 -7.76 13.93 -5.86
CA ARG A 193 -8.11 15.36 -6.01
C ARG A 193 -6.85 16.24 -5.98
N ALA A 194 -5.91 15.99 -5.06
CA ALA A 194 -4.65 16.72 -4.98
C ALA A 194 -3.79 16.56 -6.25
N MET A 195 -3.70 15.34 -6.78
CA MET A 195 -3.00 15.07 -8.04
C MET A 195 -3.63 15.80 -9.23
N LYS A 196 -4.97 15.84 -9.31
CA LYS A 196 -5.68 16.61 -10.34
C LYS A 196 -5.39 18.12 -10.24
N VAL A 197 -5.33 18.66 -9.03
CA VAL A 197 -4.97 20.06 -8.80
C VAL A 197 -3.51 20.33 -9.19
N LEU A 198 -2.58 19.44 -8.81
CA LEU A 198 -1.18 19.52 -9.21
C LEU A 198 -1.03 19.57 -10.73
N ASN A 199 -1.68 18.65 -11.46
CA ASN A 199 -1.70 18.64 -12.91
C ASN A 199 -2.17 19.99 -13.48
N THR A 200 -3.30 20.51 -12.99
CA THR A 200 -3.88 21.78 -13.45
C THR A 200 -2.90 22.95 -13.28
N GLN A 201 -2.23 23.01 -12.12
CA GLN A 201 -1.29 24.10 -11.83
C GLN A 201 0.03 23.94 -12.58
N ALA A 202 0.53 22.71 -12.76
CA ALA A 202 1.72 22.44 -13.56
C ALA A 202 1.47 22.81 -15.03
N GLN A 203 0.34 22.39 -15.60
CA GLN A 203 -0.07 22.75 -16.97
C GLN A 203 -0.15 24.26 -17.19
N ARG A 204 -0.62 25.02 -16.19
CA ARG A 204 -0.62 26.49 -16.24
C ARG A 204 0.79 27.07 -16.42
N ILE A 205 1.80 26.47 -15.78
CA ILE A 205 3.20 26.91 -15.89
C ILE A 205 3.83 26.42 -17.19
N LEU A 206 3.57 25.17 -17.62
CA LEU A 206 4.07 24.64 -18.90
C LEU A 206 3.64 25.48 -20.10
N LYS A 207 2.43 26.05 -20.07
CA LYS A 207 1.96 27.02 -21.07
C LYS A 207 2.86 28.23 -21.25
N LEU A 208 3.55 28.68 -20.20
CA LEU A 208 4.49 29.81 -20.28
C LEU A 208 5.76 29.44 -21.05
N PHE A 209 6.10 28.14 -21.09
CA PHE A 209 7.25 27.60 -21.79
C PHE A 209 6.91 27.04 -23.18
N SER A 210 5.63 27.08 -23.60
CA SER A 210 5.12 26.41 -24.81
C SER A 210 5.33 24.90 -24.82
N ASP A 211 5.34 24.28 -23.64
CA ASP A 211 5.56 22.84 -23.43
C ASP A 211 4.27 22.10 -23.04
N ASP A 212 3.08 22.69 -23.24
CA ASP A 212 1.80 22.06 -22.92
C ASP A 212 1.29 21.17 -24.07
N ASP A 213 1.78 19.94 -24.12
CA ASP A 213 1.43 18.94 -25.15
C ASP A 213 0.15 18.12 -24.85
N GLY A 214 -0.56 18.48 -23.78
CA GLY A 214 -1.77 17.79 -23.32
C GLY A 214 -1.51 16.53 -22.48
N SER A 215 -0.25 16.14 -22.25
CA SER A 215 0.08 15.03 -21.36
C SER A 215 -0.23 15.38 -19.90
N LEU A 216 -0.80 14.45 -19.14
CA LEU A 216 -1.07 14.69 -17.71
C LEU A 216 0.26 14.73 -16.93
N VAL A 217 0.44 15.79 -16.14
CA VAL A 217 1.50 15.87 -15.13
C VAL A 217 0.98 15.16 -13.89
N SER A 218 1.70 14.12 -13.46
CA SER A 218 1.37 13.35 -12.27
C SER A 218 2.53 13.36 -11.28
N SER A 219 2.20 13.29 -10.00
CA SER A 219 3.19 13.03 -8.95
C SER A 219 3.62 11.56 -8.94
N THR A 220 4.86 11.34 -8.54
CA THR A 220 5.42 10.04 -8.20
C THR A 220 5.80 9.99 -6.72
N ALA A 221 5.78 8.80 -6.14
CA ALA A 221 6.22 8.55 -4.78
C ALA A 221 7.06 7.27 -4.70
N GLY A 222 8.17 7.33 -3.99
CA GLY A 222 9.00 6.19 -3.60
C GLY A 222 9.11 6.12 -2.08
N PRO A 223 8.19 5.40 -1.40
CA PRO A 223 8.19 5.29 0.05
C PRO A 223 9.23 4.28 0.54
N GLU A 224 10.00 4.62 1.56
CA GLU A 224 10.95 3.73 2.25
C GLU A 224 10.29 3.26 3.55
N GLN A 225 10.02 1.96 3.72
CA GLN A 225 9.29 1.45 4.89
C GLN A 225 10.24 0.80 5.89
N GLU A 226 10.47 1.48 7.01
CA GLU A 226 11.18 0.90 8.15
C GLU A 226 10.24 0.14 9.10
N TYR A 227 10.71 -0.92 9.73
CA TYR A 227 9.90 -1.73 10.66
C TYR A 227 10.80 -2.53 11.60
N PHE A 228 10.23 -3.03 12.70
CA PHE A 228 10.90 -3.99 13.58
C PHE A 228 10.35 -5.40 13.37
N LEU A 229 11.23 -6.41 13.42
CA LEU A 229 10.82 -7.80 13.59
C LEU A 229 11.28 -8.29 14.95
N ILE A 230 10.33 -8.81 15.73
CA ILE A 230 10.60 -9.43 17.03
C ILE A 230 10.07 -10.84 17.08
N ASP A 231 10.70 -11.71 17.86
CA ASP A 231 10.16 -13.05 18.08
C ASP A 231 8.79 -12.96 18.79
N ARG A 232 7.84 -13.74 18.27
CA ARG A 232 6.46 -13.76 18.76
C ARG A 232 6.35 -14.10 20.24
N ASN A 233 7.24 -14.93 20.79
CA ASN A 233 7.18 -15.29 22.21
C ASN A 233 7.55 -14.08 23.11
N PHE A 234 8.50 -13.25 22.69
CA PHE A 234 8.82 -12.01 23.41
C PHE A 234 7.72 -10.97 23.28
N TYR A 235 7.09 -10.87 22.11
CA TYR A 235 5.94 -9.98 21.90
C TYR A 235 4.76 -10.35 22.81
N LEU A 236 4.37 -11.63 22.84
CA LEU A 236 3.24 -12.09 23.64
C LEU A 236 3.50 -12.01 25.14
N ALA A 237 4.75 -12.04 25.57
CA ALA A 237 5.14 -11.79 26.95
C ALA A 237 5.04 -10.30 27.36
N ARG A 238 4.68 -9.41 26.42
CA ARG A 238 4.61 -7.95 26.60
C ARG A 238 3.23 -7.40 26.23
N PRO A 239 2.26 -7.42 27.17
CA PRO A 239 0.93 -6.88 26.94
C PRO A 239 0.91 -5.43 26.46
N ASP A 240 1.88 -4.62 26.88
CA ASP A 240 2.02 -3.24 26.45
C ASP A 240 2.36 -3.10 24.97
N LEU A 241 3.25 -3.97 24.43
CA LEU A 241 3.50 -4.03 22.99
C LEU A 241 2.24 -4.44 22.22
N MET A 242 1.46 -5.38 22.76
CA MET A 242 0.24 -5.87 22.10
C MET A 242 -0.87 -4.82 22.04
N THR A 243 -1.03 -4.03 23.09
CA THR A 243 -2.13 -3.06 23.20
C THR A 243 -1.75 -1.68 22.68
N ALA A 244 -0.51 -1.24 22.90
CA ALA A 244 -0.05 0.10 22.53
C ALA A 244 0.85 0.12 21.29
N GLY A 245 1.27 -1.03 20.76
CA GLY A 245 2.23 -1.10 19.64
C GLY A 245 3.66 -0.69 20.01
N ARG A 246 3.90 -0.32 21.27
CA ARG A 246 5.19 0.13 21.80
C ARG A 246 5.35 -0.28 23.26
N THR A 247 6.58 -0.31 23.72
CA THR A 247 6.89 -0.52 25.13
C THR A 247 6.54 0.74 25.93
N LEU A 248 5.81 0.55 27.04
CA LEU A 248 5.45 1.64 27.98
C LEU A 248 6.50 1.80 29.09
N PHE A 249 7.22 0.72 29.39
CA PHE A 249 8.33 0.68 30.34
C PHE A 249 9.38 -0.34 29.91
N GLY A 250 10.60 -0.18 30.42
CA GLY A 250 11.71 -1.09 30.16
C GLY A 250 13.04 -0.44 30.53
N ALA A 251 13.96 -1.22 31.10
CA ALA A 251 15.32 -0.76 31.32
C ALA A 251 16.07 -0.67 29.98
N ALA A 252 16.94 0.33 29.84
CA ALA A 252 17.84 0.43 28.70
C ALA A 252 18.74 -0.82 28.61
N PRO A 253 19.10 -1.27 27.39
CA PRO A 253 20.03 -2.38 27.23
C PRO A 253 21.41 -2.00 27.80
N ALA A 254 22.15 -2.99 28.31
CA ALA A 254 23.50 -2.76 28.85
C ALA A 254 24.50 -2.32 27.77
N LYS A 255 24.23 -2.65 26.50
CA LYS A 255 24.94 -2.17 25.31
C LYS A 255 23.97 -1.28 24.52
N GLY A 256 24.31 0.00 24.37
CA GLY A 256 23.57 0.93 23.53
C GLY A 256 23.71 0.59 22.04
N GLN A 257 22.78 1.09 21.22
CA GLN A 257 22.79 0.86 19.78
C GLN A 257 24.06 1.42 19.10
N GLU A 258 24.64 2.47 19.68
CA GLU A 258 25.84 3.18 19.17
C GLU A 258 27.09 2.28 19.12
N PHE A 259 27.08 1.18 19.87
CA PHE A 259 28.17 0.19 19.86
C PHE A 259 27.85 -1.04 18.99
N ASP A 260 26.66 -1.05 18.38
CA ASP A 260 26.15 -2.08 17.48
C ASP A 260 25.78 -1.50 16.10
N ASP A 261 26.33 -0.33 15.76
CA ASP A 261 26.21 0.44 14.49
C ASP A 261 26.69 -0.36 13.26
N HIS A 262 26.04 -1.49 12.99
CA HIS A 262 26.16 -2.26 11.77
C HIS A 262 24.98 -1.96 10.86
N TYR A 263 24.80 -0.68 10.55
CA TYR A 263 24.02 -0.29 9.38
C TYR A 263 24.56 -1.08 8.17
N PHE A 264 23.67 -1.78 7.45
CA PHE A 264 24.03 -2.74 6.40
C PHE A 264 24.83 -3.99 6.83
N GLY A 265 24.75 -4.39 8.11
CA GLY A 265 25.32 -5.67 8.59
C GLY A 265 24.65 -6.91 8.00
N ALA A 266 25.17 -8.10 8.32
CA ALA A 266 24.55 -9.36 7.89
C ALA A 266 23.15 -9.54 8.52
N ILE A 267 22.17 -9.92 7.70
CA ILE A 267 20.79 -10.18 8.15
C ILE A 267 20.72 -11.61 8.69
N PRO A 268 20.18 -11.84 9.92
CA PRO A 268 19.99 -13.20 10.45
C PRO A 268 19.17 -14.08 9.50
N GLU A 269 19.54 -15.35 9.33
CA GLU A 269 18.95 -16.24 8.31
C GLU A 269 17.42 -16.34 8.39
N ARG A 270 16.86 -16.46 9.61
CA ARG A 270 15.40 -16.50 9.83
C ARG A 270 14.71 -15.23 9.35
N VAL A 271 15.34 -14.08 9.56
CA VAL A 271 14.82 -12.78 9.12
C VAL A 271 14.94 -12.64 7.61
N LEU A 272 16.08 -13.02 7.04
CA LEU A 272 16.30 -12.98 5.60
C LEU A 272 15.27 -13.87 4.87
N ALA A 273 14.98 -15.07 5.38
CA ALA A 273 13.95 -15.93 4.83
C ALA A 273 12.56 -15.27 4.84
N CYS A 274 12.20 -14.60 5.94
CA CYS A 274 10.96 -13.82 6.04
C CYS A 274 10.90 -12.68 5.02
N MET A 275 11.99 -11.93 4.85
CA MET A 275 12.08 -10.85 3.86
C MET A 275 11.95 -11.38 2.43
N MET A 276 12.63 -12.49 2.12
CA MET A 276 12.58 -13.12 0.80
C MET A 276 11.17 -13.63 0.45
N GLU A 277 10.45 -14.22 1.40
CA GLU A 277 9.04 -14.59 1.17
C GLU A 277 8.14 -13.35 1.03
N THR A 278 8.36 -12.31 1.85
CA THR A 278 7.61 -11.06 1.75
C THR A 278 7.74 -10.44 0.36
N GLU A 279 8.97 -10.34 -0.14
CA GLU A 279 9.24 -9.86 -1.50
C GLU A 279 8.57 -10.72 -2.56
N ARG A 280 8.63 -12.04 -2.43
CA ARG A 280 7.99 -12.97 -3.38
C ARG A 280 6.48 -12.72 -3.46
N GLU A 281 5.81 -12.56 -2.33
CA GLU A 281 4.37 -12.25 -2.30
C GLU A 281 4.08 -10.85 -2.86
N LEU A 282 4.94 -9.87 -2.57
CA LEU A 282 4.83 -8.51 -3.14
C LEU A 282 5.03 -8.48 -4.66
N TYR A 283 5.95 -9.28 -5.21
CA TYR A 283 6.13 -9.40 -6.65
C TYR A 283 4.88 -9.97 -7.33
N LYS A 284 4.21 -10.97 -6.74
CA LYS A 284 2.92 -11.46 -7.28
C LYS A 284 1.88 -10.34 -7.42
N LEU A 285 1.87 -9.43 -6.45
CA LEU A 285 0.99 -8.25 -6.39
C LEU A 285 1.48 -7.08 -7.25
N GLY A 286 2.59 -7.24 -7.98
CA GLY A 286 3.13 -6.20 -8.87
C GLY A 286 3.92 -5.10 -8.17
N VAL A 287 4.19 -5.22 -6.86
CA VAL A 287 4.97 -4.24 -6.10
C VAL A 287 6.45 -4.37 -6.47
N PRO A 288 7.11 -3.32 -6.99
CA PRO A 288 8.47 -3.41 -7.51
C PRO A 288 9.52 -3.21 -6.40
N VAL A 289 9.57 -4.12 -5.42
CA VAL A 289 10.58 -4.06 -4.36
C VAL A 289 12.00 -4.05 -4.95
N LYS A 290 12.85 -3.13 -4.47
CA LYS A 290 14.21 -2.94 -5.00
C LYS A 290 15.29 -3.17 -3.96
N THR A 291 15.11 -2.69 -2.75
CA THR A 291 16.10 -2.77 -1.68
C THR A 291 15.50 -3.33 -0.40
N ARG A 292 16.33 -4.07 0.33
CA ARG A 292 16.10 -4.49 1.72
C ARG A 292 17.42 -4.41 2.49
N HIS A 293 17.39 -4.00 3.74
CA HIS A 293 18.56 -4.02 4.61
C HIS A 293 18.21 -3.94 6.10
N ASN A 294 19.23 -4.14 6.93
CA ASN A 294 19.20 -3.77 8.34
C ASN A 294 19.21 -2.24 8.48
N GLU A 295 18.45 -1.76 9.46
CA GLU A 295 18.49 -0.37 9.91
C GLU A 295 19.43 -0.21 11.13
N VAL A 296 19.50 1.00 11.67
CA VAL A 296 20.40 1.34 12.78
C VAL A 296 20.07 0.59 14.08
N ALA A 297 18.79 0.44 14.46
CA ALA A 297 18.45 -0.22 15.72
C ALA A 297 18.43 -1.76 15.60
N PRO A 298 18.72 -2.49 16.70
CA PRO A 298 18.64 -3.95 16.72
C PRO A 298 17.23 -4.46 16.36
N GLY A 299 17.17 -5.33 15.35
CA GLY A 299 15.90 -5.87 14.87
C GLY A 299 15.06 -4.88 14.07
N GLN A 300 15.63 -3.74 13.67
CA GLN A 300 15.05 -2.79 12.73
C GLN A 300 15.53 -3.10 11.31
N TYR A 301 14.63 -2.96 10.35
CA TYR A 301 14.88 -3.25 8.95
C TYR A 301 14.15 -2.26 8.06
N GLU A 302 14.57 -2.17 6.80
CA GLU A 302 13.91 -1.37 5.77
C GLU A 302 13.62 -2.21 4.52
N VAL A 303 12.51 -1.88 3.86
CA VAL A 303 12.22 -2.30 2.48
C VAL A 303 11.80 -1.08 1.67
N ALA A 304 12.36 -0.93 0.46
CA ALA A 304 11.97 0.14 -0.46
C ALA A 304 11.68 -0.39 -1.87
N PRO A 305 10.50 -0.08 -2.45
CA PRO A 305 10.23 -0.29 -3.86
C PRO A 305 10.81 0.82 -4.74
N VAL A 306 10.86 0.56 -6.04
CA VAL A 306 11.04 1.62 -7.04
C VAL A 306 9.86 2.61 -6.92
N TYR A 307 10.13 3.90 -7.16
CA TYR A 307 9.06 4.89 -7.19
C TYR A 307 8.03 4.56 -8.28
N GLU A 308 6.78 4.92 -8.02
CA GLU A 308 5.67 4.73 -8.95
C GLU A 308 4.82 6.00 -9.01
N ASN A 309 3.76 5.98 -9.82
CA ASN A 309 2.69 6.97 -9.71
C ASN A 309 2.22 7.06 -8.25
N ALA A 310 2.09 8.27 -7.69
CA ALA A 310 1.84 8.45 -6.26
C ALA A 310 0.59 7.71 -5.75
N ASN A 311 -0.43 7.56 -6.58
CA ASN A 311 -1.63 6.81 -6.23
C ASN A 311 -1.36 5.31 -6.11
N VAL A 312 -0.70 4.72 -7.11
CA VAL A 312 -0.31 3.30 -7.11
C VAL A 312 0.70 3.01 -5.99
N ALA A 313 1.70 3.88 -5.82
CA ALA A 313 2.69 3.77 -4.74
C ALA A 313 2.02 3.78 -3.35
N THR A 314 0.95 4.56 -3.16
CA THR A 314 0.19 4.60 -1.90
C THR A 314 -0.53 3.27 -1.65
N ASP A 315 -1.16 2.68 -2.67
CA ASP A 315 -1.83 1.39 -2.55
C ASP A 315 -0.82 0.26 -2.30
N HIS A 316 0.27 0.24 -3.06
CA HIS A 316 1.38 -0.69 -2.89
C HIS A 316 2.02 -0.56 -1.50
N GLN A 317 2.13 0.64 -0.95
CA GLN A 317 2.62 0.84 0.42
C GLN A 317 1.75 0.14 1.46
N GLN A 318 0.43 0.17 1.29
CA GLN A 318 -0.49 -0.54 2.19
C GLN A 318 -0.34 -2.05 2.04
N LEU A 319 -0.17 -2.55 0.81
CA LEU A 319 0.14 -3.96 0.55
C LEU A 319 1.46 -4.39 1.19
N ILE A 320 2.52 -3.58 1.11
CA ILE A 320 3.80 -3.81 1.80
C ILE A 320 3.56 -4.01 3.30
N MET A 321 2.84 -3.10 3.95
CA MET A 321 2.56 -3.18 5.38
C MET A 321 1.75 -4.42 5.76
N ILE A 322 0.77 -4.81 4.93
CA ILE A 322 -0.03 -6.03 5.15
C ILE A 322 0.85 -7.29 4.97
N MET A 323 1.64 -7.36 3.90
CA MET A 323 2.50 -8.52 3.61
C MET A 323 3.58 -8.69 4.67
N LEU A 324 4.22 -7.60 5.11
CA LEU A 324 5.22 -7.63 6.19
C LEU A 324 4.65 -8.27 7.47
N ARG A 325 3.45 -7.86 7.90
CA ARG A 325 2.79 -8.45 9.08
C ARG A 325 2.41 -9.91 8.86
N ARG A 326 1.76 -10.20 7.73
CA ARG A 326 1.22 -11.52 7.43
C ARG A 326 2.31 -12.57 7.23
N VAL A 327 3.42 -12.23 6.59
CA VAL A 327 4.54 -13.15 6.37
C VAL A 327 5.33 -13.33 7.66
N ALA A 328 5.56 -12.27 8.46
CA ALA A 328 6.27 -12.39 9.74
C ALA A 328 5.68 -13.46 10.67
N GLU A 329 4.35 -13.59 10.72
CA GLU A 329 3.67 -14.61 11.53
C GLU A 329 4.06 -16.05 11.13
N LYS A 330 4.24 -16.32 9.84
CA LYS A 330 4.64 -17.65 9.33
C LYS A 330 6.03 -18.05 9.82
N TYR A 331 6.88 -17.05 10.08
CA TYR A 331 8.23 -17.24 10.62
C TYR A 331 8.28 -17.11 12.13
N GLY A 332 7.13 -17.13 12.84
CA GLY A 332 7.05 -16.99 14.29
C GLY A 332 7.52 -15.63 14.81
N MET A 333 7.46 -14.60 13.96
CA MET A 333 7.84 -13.23 14.29
C MET A 333 6.61 -12.32 14.27
N VAL A 334 6.76 -11.12 14.82
CA VAL A 334 5.77 -10.04 14.75
C VAL A 334 6.44 -8.84 14.11
N CYS A 335 5.84 -8.33 13.04
CA CYS A 335 6.26 -7.07 12.42
C CYS A 335 5.57 -5.90 13.14
N ILE A 336 6.38 -4.99 13.68
CA ILE A 336 5.92 -3.77 14.33
C ILE A 336 6.24 -2.59 13.42
N THR A 337 5.20 -1.86 13.03
CA THR A 337 5.30 -0.65 12.18
C THR A 337 5.05 0.64 12.96
N HIS A 338 4.97 0.58 14.29
CA HIS A 338 4.86 1.76 15.15
C HIS A 338 6.15 2.60 15.05
N GLU A 339 6.03 3.92 15.04
CA GLU A 339 7.14 4.86 14.75
C GLU A 339 8.21 4.87 15.84
N LYS A 340 7.82 4.64 17.10
CA LYS A 340 8.73 4.49 18.24
C LYS A 340 8.40 3.29 19.14
N PRO A 341 8.69 2.05 18.72
CA PRO A 341 8.28 0.86 19.46
C PRO A 341 9.09 0.65 20.75
N PHE A 342 10.34 1.09 20.76
CA PHE A 342 11.24 1.00 21.91
C PHE A 342 11.82 2.38 22.26
N ALA A 343 11.78 2.75 23.54
CA ALA A 343 12.37 3.99 24.01
C ALA A 343 13.91 3.89 24.03
N GLY A 344 14.60 4.99 23.71
CA GLY A 344 16.07 5.05 23.79
C GLY A 344 16.84 4.42 22.63
N VAL A 345 16.16 3.95 21.57
CA VAL A 345 16.76 3.48 20.32
C VAL A 345 16.13 4.18 19.12
N ASN A 346 16.67 4.03 17.90
CA ASN A 346 16.09 4.61 16.69
C ASN A 346 14.62 4.20 16.52
N GLY A 347 13.82 5.14 16.00
CA GLY A 347 12.43 4.85 15.63
C GLY A 347 12.33 4.46 14.17
N SER A 348 11.18 3.93 13.76
CA SER A 348 10.89 3.56 12.38
C SER A 348 10.29 4.74 11.61
N GLY A 349 11.04 5.21 10.62
CA GLY A 349 10.61 6.21 9.66
C GLY A 349 9.79 5.63 8.49
N LYS A 350 9.22 6.57 7.74
CA LYS A 350 8.78 6.31 6.37
C LYS A 350 9.12 7.51 5.51
N HIS A 351 10.30 7.51 4.91
CA HIS A 351 10.65 8.55 3.95
C HIS A 351 9.79 8.41 2.70
N VAL A 352 9.50 9.53 2.04
CA VAL A 352 8.77 9.53 0.78
C VAL A 352 9.53 10.39 -0.21
N ASN A 353 10.20 9.72 -1.15
CA ASN A 353 10.83 10.37 -2.28
C ASN A 353 9.73 10.86 -3.21
N PHE A 354 9.53 12.18 -3.29
CA PHE A 354 8.48 12.82 -4.07
C PHE A 354 9.05 13.47 -5.32
N SER A 355 8.36 13.29 -6.45
CA SER A 355 8.60 14.05 -7.67
C SER A 355 7.29 14.22 -8.45
N PHE A 356 7.33 14.96 -9.56
CA PHE A 356 6.22 15.08 -10.49
C PHE A 356 6.71 15.39 -11.91
N GLY A 357 5.96 14.91 -12.89
CA GLY A 357 6.37 14.97 -14.28
C GLY A 357 5.29 14.49 -15.23
N SER A 358 5.58 14.54 -16.53
CA SER A 358 4.72 13.96 -17.56
C SER A 358 5.48 12.92 -18.39
N PRO A 359 4.79 12.00 -19.09
CA PRO A 359 5.45 11.04 -19.96
C PRO A 359 6.31 11.66 -21.07
N SER A 360 5.97 12.87 -21.52
CA SER A 360 6.69 13.56 -22.61
C SER A 360 7.86 14.41 -22.12
N LEU A 361 7.74 15.03 -20.95
CA LEU A 361 8.76 15.94 -20.40
C LEU A 361 9.67 15.28 -19.36
N GLY A 362 9.29 14.10 -18.86
CA GLY A 362 9.97 13.44 -17.75
C GLY A 362 9.76 14.20 -16.44
N ASN A 363 10.77 14.09 -15.56
CA ASN A 363 10.77 14.70 -14.23
C ASN A 363 10.96 16.23 -14.31
N LEU A 364 9.99 17.00 -13.80
CA LEU A 364 10.06 18.48 -13.79
C LEU A 364 10.99 19.05 -12.72
N LEU A 365 11.47 18.19 -11.81
CA LEU A 365 12.49 18.49 -10.81
C LEU A 365 13.87 17.95 -11.21
N GLU A 366 14.05 17.52 -12.47
CA GLU A 366 15.36 17.13 -12.99
C GLU A 366 16.15 18.37 -13.42
N PRO A 367 17.33 18.63 -12.83
CA PRO A 367 18.12 19.81 -13.16
C PRO A 367 18.75 19.75 -14.56
N GLY A 368 19.08 18.56 -15.04
CA GLY A 368 19.91 18.36 -16.24
C GLY A 368 21.37 18.76 -16.03
N ASP A 369 22.16 18.76 -17.11
CA ASP A 369 23.61 19.00 -17.06
C ASP A 369 23.97 20.47 -16.78
N THR A 370 23.10 21.42 -17.17
CA THR A 370 23.26 22.86 -16.93
C THR A 370 22.07 23.44 -16.14
N PRO A 371 22.00 23.21 -14.81
CA PRO A 371 20.81 23.53 -14.01
C PRO A 371 20.41 25.02 -14.03
N HIS A 372 21.39 25.91 -14.17
CA HIS A 372 21.19 27.36 -14.19
C HIS A 372 20.58 27.87 -15.50
N GLU A 373 20.64 27.08 -16.57
CA GLU A 373 20.04 27.40 -17.87
C GLU A 373 18.63 26.77 -18.01
N ASN A 374 18.33 25.76 -17.20
CA ASN A 374 17.05 25.05 -17.19
C ASN A 374 15.98 25.87 -16.44
N ALA A 375 15.45 26.90 -17.09
CA ALA A 375 14.44 27.80 -16.51
C ALA A 375 13.20 27.06 -16.00
N ARG A 376 12.79 25.98 -16.67
CA ARG A 376 11.66 25.13 -16.26
C ARG A 376 11.92 24.47 -14.91
N PHE A 377 13.07 23.80 -14.77
CA PHE A 377 13.50 23.23 -13.49
C PHE A 377 13.58 24.30 -12.40
N LEU A 378 14.21 25.44 -12.67
CA LEU A 378 14.37 26.51 -11.67
C LEU A 378 13.02 27.02 -11.16
N VAL A 379 12.02 27.21 -12.04
CA VAL A 379 10.68 27.66 -11.64
C VAL A 379 9.99 26.61 -10.76
N TYR A 380 10.02 25.33 -11.14
CA TYR A 380 9.39 24.27 -10.34
C TYR A 380 10.11 24.02 -9.02
N CYS A 381 11.43 23.99 -9.01
CA CYS A 381 12.25 23.84 -7.82
C CYS A 381 11.98 24.99 -6.83
N ALA A 382 12.02 26.24 -7.30
CA ALA A 382 11.68 27.40 -6.48
C ALA A 382 10.24 27.36 -5.96
N ALA A 383 9.29 26.87 -6.76
CA ALA A 383 7.91 26.70 -6.34
C ALA A 383 7.77 25.66 -5.22
N VAL A 384 8.48 24.53 -5.30
CA VAL A 384 8.51 23.51 -4.25
C VAL A 384 9.13 24.06 -2.97
N ILE A 385 10.28 24.72 -3.04
CA ILE A 385 10.94 25.35 -1.88
C ILE A 385 9.97 26.34 -1.21
N ARG A 386 9.34 27.22 -1.99
CA ARG A 386 8.36 28.18 -1.49
C ARG A 386 7.11 27.50 -0.89
N ALA A 387 6.66 26.40 -1.47
CA ALA A 387 5.51 25.66 -0.95
C ALA A 387 5.85 25.02 0.41
N VAL A 388 7.04 24.45 0.56
CA VAL A 388 7.50 23.89 1.84
C VAL A 388 7.61 24.99 2.90
N ASP A 389 8.24 26.12 2.58
CA ASP A 389 8.35 27.26 3.50
C ASP A 389 6.97 27.81 3.93
N LYS A 390 6.09 28.08 2.95
CA LYS A 390 4.78 28.67 3.21
C LYS A 390 3.82 27.74 3.93
N TYR A 391 3.88 26.44 3.66
CA TYR A 391 2.94 25.44 4.16
C TYR A 391 3.58 24.45 5.15
N ALA A 392 4.73 24.79 5.75
CA ALA A 392 5.39 23.95 6.75
C ALA A 392 4.46 23.50 7.91
N PRO A 393 3.59 24.36 8.49
CA PRO A 393 2.65 23.91 9.52
C PRO A 393 1.64 22.87 9.02
N LEU A 394 1.18 23.01 7.77
CA LEU A 394 0.27 22.05 7.15
C LEU A 394 0.99 20.71 6.93
N LEU A 395 2.21 20.74 6.39
CA LEU A 395 3.03 19.54 6.19
C LEU A 395 3.32 18.82 7.52
N ARG A 396 3.61 19.56 8.60
CA ARG A 396 3.77 18.96 9.93
C ARG A 396 2.46 18.34 10.42
N SER A 397 1.32 19.00 10.21
CA SER A 397 0.02 18.51 10.69
C SER A 397 -0.43 17.20 10.06
N VAL A 398 -0.06 16.92 8.80
CA VAL A 398 -0.47 15.68 8.11
C VAL A 398 0.33 14.45 8.53
N ILE A 399 1.50 14.63 9.16
CA ILE A 399 2.32 13.54 9.72
C ILE A 399 2.25 13.47 11.24
N ALA A 400 1.72 14.51 11.90
CA ALA A 400 1.62 14.61 13.35
C ALA A 400 0.53 13.69 13.90
N HIS A 401 0.91 12.74 14.75
CA HIS A 401 0.01 11.93 15.54
C HIS A 401 0.79 11.31 16.72
N ALA A 402 0.08 10.81 17.72
CA ALA A 402 0.67 10.38 19.00
C ALA A 402 1.85 9.40 18.86
N GLY A 403 1.78 8.45 17.92
CA GLY A 403 2.88 7.51 17.65
C GLY A 403 4.13 8.22 17.13
N ASN A 404 3.98 9.01 16.06
CA ASN A 404 5.09 9.71 15.41
C ASN A 404 5.67 10.87 16.23
N ASP A 405 4.92 11.46 17.16
CA ASP A 405 5.46 12.47 18.10
C ASP A 405 6.45 11.89 19.12
N HIS A 406 6.51 10.56 19.27
CA HIS A 406 7.61 9.91 19.99
C HIS A 406 8.88 9.71 19.15
N ARG A 407 8.79 9.92 17.84
CA ARG A 407 9.90 9.74 16.89
C ARG A 407 10.47 11.07 16.39
N LEU A 408 9.59 11.99 15.96
CA LEU A 408 9.91 13.35 15.52
C LEU A 408 10.43 14.19 16.70
#